data_AF-A0AA40DR98-F1
#
_entry.id   AF-A0AA40DR98-F1
#
_cell.length_a   1.000
_cell.length_b   1.000
_cell.length_c   1.000
_cell.angle_alpha   90.00
_cell.angle_beta   90.00
_cell.angle_gamma   90.00
#
_symmetry.space_group_name_H-M   'P 1'
#
loop_
_entity.id
_entity.type
_entity.pdbx_description
1 polymer ?
#
loop_
_entity_poly.entity_id
_entity_poly.type
_entity_poly.pdbx_seq_one_letter_code
_entity_poly.pdbx_strand_id
1 'polypeptide(L)'
;MGATYVAIERGIPAMAFWTGNDAIPYSSLNSSTKVGFQDPATINGRLASNLAQAFIAKANGDRVLPEGYGVTVDLPYITSETSDECTNPPFVLTRSTQDLGVKVAYNHKSGVFNRMHTGTGYNEDDTNTVGTVNPKCLSAVTVFALDYDAARRRQCFNLADVTAVIPVLVHANGTAPLIGGLGANASISGNISLPPTAVVTSPPSVQTTVTSIATLVQWSVSSLVLGLVVGVIMS
;
A
#
# COMPACT_ATOMS: atom_id res chain seq x y z
N MET A 1 -8.74 3.01 -8.15
CA MET A 1 -8.55 4.48 -8.25
C MET A 1 -9.69 5.28 -7.65
N GLY A 2 -10.92 5.28 -8.19
CA GLY A 2 -11.99 6.18 -7.68
C GLY A 2 -12.24 6.12 -6.15
N ALA A 3 -12.27 4.92 -5.57
CA ALA A 3 -12.40 4.76 -4.11
C ALA A 3 -11.22 5.38 -3.33
N THR A 4 -10.01 5.27 -3.89
CA THR A 4 -8.77 5.84 -3.33
C THR A 4 -8.84 7.37 -3.31
N TYR A 5 -9.33 7.99 -4.39
CA TYR A 5 -9.55 9.45 -4.44
C TYR A 5 -10.49 9.92 -3.33
N VAL A 6 -11.67 9.30 -3.22
CA VAL A 6 -12.68 9.67 -2.22
C VAL A 6 -12.18 9.47 -0.79
N ALA A 7 -11.36 8.44 -0.53
CA ALA A 7 -10.75 8.23 0.77
C ALA A 7 -9.77 9.36 1.13
N ILE A 8 -8.89 9.73 0.19
CA ILE A 8 -7.88 10.77 0.39
C ILE A 8 -8.53 12.14 0.59
N GLU A 9 -9.59 12.47 -0.16
CA GLU A 9 -10.38 13.70 0.04
C GLU A 9 -11.00 13.79 1.44
N ARG A 10 -11.20 12.65 2.11
CA ARG A 10 -11.68 12.58 3.50
C ARG A 10 -10.54 12.52 4.52
N GLY A 11 -9.31 12.80 4.09
CA GLY A 11 -8.12 12.77 4.94
C GLY A 11 -7.65 11.36 5.32
N ILE A 12 -8.17 10.31 4.67
CA ILE A 12 -7.83 8.91 4.94
C ILE A 12 -6.73 8.47 3.95
N PRO A 13 -5.56 8.02 4.44
CA PRO A 13 -4.51 7.52 3.54
C PRO A 13 -5.00 6.29 2.78
N ALA A 14 -4.77 6.26 1.47
CA ALA A 14 -5.27 5.18 0.63
C ALA A 14 -4.26 4.75 -0.44
N MET A 15 -4.30 3.46 -0.76
CA MET A 15 -3.50 2.83 -1.79
C MET A 15 -4.41 2.09 -2.77
N ALA A 16 -4.10 2.15 -4.05
CA ALA A 16 -4.76 1.40 -5.10
C ALA A 16 -3.80 0.36 -5.68
N PHE A 17 -4.27 -0.87 -5.85
CA PHE A 17 -3.52 -1.94 -6.48
C PHE A 17 -4.14 -2.30 -7.82
N TRP A 18 -3.30 -2.47 -8.82
CA TRP A 18 -3.58 -3.10 -10.09
C TRP A 18 -2.70 -4.34 -10.23
N THR A 19 -3.19 -5.38 -10.90
CA THR A 19 -2.41 -6.58 -11.22
C THR A 19 -2.63 -6.99 -12.66
N GLY A 20 -1.61 -7.55 -13.29
CA GLY A 20 -1.70 -8.14 -14.63
C GLY A 20 -2.41 -9.50 -14.66
N ASN A 21 -2.59 -10.18 -13.52
CA ASN A 21 -3.26 -11.48 -13.47
C ASN A 21 -4.78 -11.33 -13.49
N ASP A 22 -5.47 -12.34 -14.05
CA ASP A 22 -6.94 -12.37 -14.09
C ASP A 22 -7.54 -12.51 -12.69
N ALA A 23 -8.73 -11.93 -12.51
CA ALA A 23 -9.50 -12.11 -11.29
C ALA A 23 -10.04 -13.53 -11.21
N ILE A 24 -9.84 -14.18 -10.05
CA ILE A 24 -10.37 -15.51 -9.75
C ILE A 24 -11.24 -15.46 -8.49
N PRO A 25 -12.29 -16.31 -8.41
CA PRO A 25 -13.08 -16.41 -7.20
C PRO A 25 -12.26 -17.08 -6.09
N TYR A 26 -12.48 -16.66 -4.84
CA TYR A 26 -11.79 -17.21 -3.67
C TYR A 26 -11.93 -18.74 -3.56
N SER A 27 -13.06 -19.31 -3.99
CA SER A 27 -13.29 -20.76 -3.99
C SER A 27 -12.42 -21.55 -4.97
N SER A 28 -11.74 -20.88 -5.91
CA SER A 28 -10.84 -21.49 -6.89
C SER A 28 -9.36 -21.25 -6.59
N LEU A 29 -9.05 -20.63 -5.44
CA LEU A 29 -7.67 -20.45 -5.00
C LEU A 29 -7.04 -21.79 -4.66
N ASN A 30 -5.92 -22.08 -5.31
CA ASN A 30 -5.11 -23.24 -4.96
C ASN A 30 -3.96 -22.83 -4.03
N SER A 31 -3.59 -23.71 -3.10
CA SER A 31 -2.37 -23.49 -2.30
C SER A 31 -1.10 -23.62 -3.14
N SER A 32 -1.14 -24.48 -4.17
CA SER A 32 -0.04 -24.73 -5.08
C SER A 32 -0.52 -24.78 -6.53
N THR A 33 0.26 -24.19 -7.43
CA THR A 33 0.12 -24.31 -8.88
C THR A 33 0.75 -25.61 -9.39
N LYS A 34 0.58 -25.89 -10.68
CA LYS A 34 1.14 -27.10 -11.35
C LYS A 34 2.66 -27.21 -11.24
N VAL A 35 3.35 -26.08 -11.15
CA VAL A 35 4.81 -25.99 -11.05
C VAL A 35 5.32 -25.89 -9.61
N GLY A 36 4.44 -26.00 -8.61
CA GLY A 36 4.82 -26.07 -7.19
C GLY A 36 4.94 -24.72 -6.48
N PHE A 37 4.53 -23.63 -7.11
CA PHE A 37 4.51 -22.28 -6.52
C PHE A 37 3.14 -21.93 -5.95
N GLN A 38 3.07 -20.86 -5.18
CA GLN A 38 1.78 -20.31 -4.74
C GLN A 38 0.98 -19.76 -5.92
N ASP A 39 -0.34 -19.81 -5.80
CA ASP A 39 -1.28 -19.22 -6.74
C ASP A 39 -0.97 -17.70 -6.93
N PRO A 40 -1.03 -17.18 -8.18
CA PRO A 40 -0.76 -15.77 -8.46
C PRO A 40 -1.56 -14.79 -7.60
N ALA A 41 -2.82 -15.09 -7.30
CA ALA A 41 -3.66 -14.23 -6.46
C ALA A 41 -3.17 -14.23 -5.00
N THR A 42 -2.65 -15.36 -4.51
CA THR A 42 -2.00 -15.44 -3.19
C THR A 42 -0.73 -14.59 -3.15
N ILE A 43 0.12 -14.68 -4.17
CA ILE A 43 1.34 -13.87 -4.28
C ILE A 43 1.00 -12.38 -4.34
N ASN A 44 0.04 -11.99 -5.17
CA ASN A 44 -0.42 -10.59 -5.29
C ASN A 44 -0.98 -10.05 -3.96
N GLY A 45 -1.76 -10.85 -3.24
CA GLY A 45 -2.27 -10.47 -1.91
C GLY A 45 -1.16 -10.30 -0.87
N ARG A 46 -0.14 -11.17 -0.89
CA ARG A 46 1.05 -11.06 -0.05
C ARG A 46 1.89 -9.83 -0.37
N LEU A 47 2.08 -9.51 -1.65
CA LEU A 47 2.77 -8.29 -2.09
C LEU A 47 2.05 -7.04 -1.61
N ALA A 48 0.73 -6.99 -1.83
CA ALA A 48 -0.10 -5.85 -1.43
C ALA A 48 -0.07 -5.62 0.10
N SER A 49 -0.25 -6.69 0.87
CA SER A 49 -0.19 -6.62 2.33
C SER A 49 1.20 -6.25 2.83
N ASN A 50 2.27 -6.80 2.27
CA ASN A 50 3.63 -6.47 2.69
C ASN A 50 3.98 -5.01 2.43
N LEU A 51 3.58 -4.47 1.27
CA LEU A 51 3.79 -3.06 0.96
C LEU A 51 2.99 -2.15 1.89
N ALA A 52 1.71 -2.45 2.14
CA ALA A 52 0.89 -1.69 3.07
C ALA A 52 1.50 -1.68 4.48
N GLN A 53 1.96 -2.84 4.96
CA GLN A 53 2.64 -2.95 6.26
C GLN A 53 3.95 -2.17 6.29
N ALA A 54 4.71 -2.13 5.19
CA ALA A 54 5.94 -1.35 5.12
C ALA A 54 5.67 0.15 5.28
N PHE A 55 4.61 0.68 4.68
CA PHE A 55 4.17 2.07 4.87
C PHE A 55 3.71 2.33 6.32
N ILE A 56 2.92 1.43 6.90
CA ILE A 56 2.48 1.53 8.31
C ILE A 56 3.67 1.54 9.26
N ALA A 57 4.63 0.63 9.06
CA ALA A 57 5.84 0.53 9.88
C ALA A 57 6.71 1.79 9.75
N LYS A 58 6.87 2.32 8.53
CA LYS A 58 7.60 3.57 8.27
C LYS A 58 6.98 4.76 8.98
N ALA A 59 5.65 4.80 9.08
CA ALA A 59 4.92 5.84 9.78
C ALA A 59 5.15 5.83 11.29
N ASN A 60 5.43 4.66 11.89
CA ASN A 60 5.79 4.52 13.31
C ASN A 60 4.80 5.22 14.28
N GLY A 61 3.50 5.10 14.01
CA GLY A 61 2.44 5.74 14.81
C GLY A 61 2.03 7.13 14.34
N ASP A 62 2.81 7.76 13.44
CA ASP A 62 2.42 8.97 12.73
C ASP A 62 1.50 8.66 11.54
N ARG A 63 1.12 9.71 10.81
CA ARG A 63 0.31 9.60 9.61
C ARG A 63 1.07 8.84 8.51
N VAL A 64 0.42 7.81 7.93
CA VAL A 64 1.02 6.90 6.93
C VAL A 64 1.44 7.60 5.64
N LEU A 65 0.64 8.56 5.17
CA LEU A 65 0.91 9.39 4.02
C LEU A 65 0.51 10.83 4.34
N PRO A 66 1.19 11.86 3.79
CA PRO A 66 0.75 13.23 3.96
C PRO A 66 -0.69 13.43 3.48
N GLU A 67 -1.37 14.43 4.04
CA GLU A 67 -2.75 14.73 3.66
C GLU A 67 -2.86 15.11 2.19
N GLY A 68 -3.87 14.58 1.50
CA GLY A 68 -4.03 14.78 0.06
C GLY A 68 -3.16 13.87 -0.82
N TYR A 69 -2.37 12.96 -0.24
CA TYR A 69 -1.52 12.03 -1.01
C TYR A 69 -2.09 10.61 -1.00
N GLY A 70 -1.85 9.90 -2.10
CA GLY A 70 -2.19 8.51 -2.31
C GLY A 70 -1.09 7.75 -3.02
N VAL A 71 -1.19 6.43 -3.02
CA VAL A 71 -0.25 5.55 -3.72
C VAL A 71 -1.00 4.66 -4.71
N THR A 72 -0.50 4.54 -5.93
CA THR A 72 -0.91 3.49 -6.88
C THR A 72 0.21 2.48 -7.05
N VAL A 73 -0.18 1.23 -7.21
CA VAL A 73 0.76 0.12 -7.33
C VAL A 73 0.33 -0.75 -8.49
N ASP A 74 1.21 -0.88 -9.48
CA ASP A 74 1.01 -1.79 -10.61
C ASP A 74 1.87 -3.04 -10.39
N LEU A 75 1.22 -4.14 -10.04
CA LEU A 75 1.84 -5.45 -9.91
C LEU A 75 1.96 -6.08 -11.31
N PRO A 76 3.12 -6.66 -11.67
CA PRO A 76 3.29 -7.32 -12.95
C PRO A 76 2.47 -8.62 -13.01
N TYR A 77 2.40 -9.21 -14.19
CA TYR A 77 1.85 -10.56 -14.33
C TYR A 77 2.74 -11.57 -13.61
N ILE A 78 2.21 -12.19 -12.55
CA ILE A 78 2.88 -13.26 -11.81
C ILE A 78 2.80 -14.56 -12.61
N THR A 79 3.95 -15.16 -12.92
CA THR A 79 4.06 -16.33 -13.81
C THR A 79 3.99 -17.67 -13.07
N SER A 80 3.64 -17.67 -11.78
CA SER A 80 3.76 -18.83 -10.89
C SER A 80 2.92 -20.05 -11.30
N GLU A 81 2.02 -19.93 -12.27
CA GLU A 81 1.30 -21.04 -12.90
C GLU A 81 2.17 -21.87 -13.86
N THR A 82 3.18 -21.25 -14.47
CA THR A 82 3.97 -21.82 -15.58
C THR A 82 5.48 -21.76 -15.37
N SER A 83 6.00 -20.79 -14.59
CA SER A 83 7.44 -20.61 -14.36
C SER A 83 7.74 -19.83 -13.07
N ASP A 84 9.01 -19.80 -12.67
CA ASP A 84 9.53 -19.01 -11.56
C ASP A 84 10.00 -17.59 -11.95
N GLU A 85 9.91 -17.24 -13.24
CA GLU A 85 10.45 -16.01 -13.82
C GLU A 85 9.94 -14.73 -13.15
N CYS A 86 8.67 -14.70 -12.74
CA CYS A 86 8.11 -13.59 -11.98
C CYS A 86 7.20 -14.04 -10.84
N THR A 87 7.80 -14.21 -9.67
CA THR A 87 7.14 -14.73 -8.46
C THR A 87 7.38 -13.87 -7.22
N ASN A 88 8.36 -12.97 -7.26
CA ASN A 88 8.68 -12.03 -6.19
C ASN A 88 9.19 -10.68 -6.76
N PRO A 89 8.36 -9.94 -7.51
CA PRO A 89 8.75 -8.69 -8.13
C PRO A 89 9.17 -7.64 -7.08
N PRO A 90 10.32 -6.94 -7.25
CA PRO A 90 10.70 -5.79 -6.44
C PRO A 90 9.72 -4.63 -6.60
N PHE A 91 9.51 -3.86 -5.54
CA PHE A 91 8.84 -2.57 -5.64
C PHE A 91 9.82 -1.49 -6.07
N VAL A 92 9.46 -0.73 -7.09
CA VAL A 92 10.26 0.38 -7.61
C VAL A 92 9.41 1.63 -7.65
N LEU A 93 9.95 2.71 -7.09
CA LEU A 93 9.34 4.03 -7.14
C LEU A 93 9.32 4.50 -8.60
N THR A 94 8.13 4.82 -9.08
CA THR A 94 7.87 5.31 -10.43
C THR A 94 7.15 6.65 -10.38
N ARG A 95 7.20 7.37 -11.50
CA ARG A 95 6.28 8.48 -11.77
C ARG A 95 5.20 7.99 -12.74
N SER A 96 3.96 8.45 -12.55
CA SER A 96 2.93 8.24 -13.57
C SER A 96 3.36 8.92 -14.85
N THR A 97 3.45 8.16 -15.94
CA THR A 97 3.44 8.74 -17.28
C THR A 97 2.05 9.31 -17.53
N GLN A 98 1.94 10.44 -18.22
CA GLN A 98 0.64 10.93 -18.64
C GLN A 98 -0.03 9.91 -19.60
N ASP A 99 -1.36 9.98 -19.60
CA ASP A 99 -2.33 9.01 -20.09
C ASP A 99 -1.97 8.29 -21.41
N LEU A 100 -2.30 7.00 -21.49
CA LEU A 100 -2.47 6.31 -22.77
C LEU A 100 -3.78 6.81 -23.38
N GLY A 101 -3.75 7.99 -24.00
CA GLY A 101 -4.92 8.60 -24.60
C GLY A 101 -5.66 7.62 -25.52
N VAL A 102 -6.88 7.24 -25.13
CA VAL A 102 -7.76 6.45 -25.98
C VAL A 102 -8.32 7.39 -27.04
N LYS A 103 -7.91 7.23 -28.30
CA LYS A 103 -8.57 7.92 -29.40
C LYS A 103 -9.92 7.27 -29.67
N VAL A 104 -10.95 8.08 -29.83
CA VAL A 104 -12.28 7.61 -30.22
C VAL A 104 -12.62 8.26 -31.55
N ALA A 105 -12.96 7.44 -32.55
CA ALA A 105 -13.33 7.92 -33.88
C ALA A 105 -14.82 7.70 -34.13
N TYR A 106 -15.51 8.74 -34.55
CA TYR A 106 -16.91 8.64 -34.95
C TYR A 106 -17.03 8.00 -36.34
N ASN A 107 -17.78 6.91 -36.46
CA ASN A 107 -18.06 6.28 -37.75
C ASN A 107 -19.40 6.79 -38.30
N HIS A 108 -19.34 7.67 -39.29
CA HIS A 108 -20.52 8.26 -39.94
C HIS A 108 -21.44 7.25 -40.64
N LYS A 109 -20.96 6.06 -41.02
CA LYS A 109 -21.77 5.03 -41.68
C LYS A 109 -22.57 4.19 -40.69
N SER A 110 -22.00 3.89 -39.54
CA SER A 110 -22.67 3.09 -38.49
C SER A 110 -23.29 3.94 -37.40
N GLY A 111 -23.03 5.25 -37.38
CA GLY A 111 -23.56 6.19 -36.38
C GLY A 111 -22.99 6.00 -34.97
N VAL A 112 -21.94 5.18 -34.81
CA VAL A 112 -21.34 4.84 -33.51
C VAL A 112 -19.89 5.26 -33.42
N PHE A 113 -19.43 5.50 -32.19
CA PHE A 113 -18.03 5.75 -31.88
C PHE A 113 -17.25 4.43 -31.77
N ASN A 114 -16.12 4.35 -32.47
CA ASN A 114 -15.19 3.23 -32.38
C ASN A 114 -13.99 3.63 -31.53
N ARG A 115 -13.61 2.74 -30.60
CA ARG A 115 -12.36 2.86 -29.85
C ARG A 115 -11.19 2.60 -30.80
N MET A 116 -10.30 3.57 -30.94
CA MET A 116 -9.01 3.42 -31.61
C MET A 116 -7.91 3.45 -30.56
N HIS A 117 -7.28 2.30 -30.31
CA HIS A 117 -6.08 2.25 -29.47
C HIS A 117 -4.88 2.73 -30.30
N THR A 118 -4.28 3.87 -29.94
CA THR A 118 -3.01 4.31 -30.54
C THR A 118 -1.89 4.08 -29.55
N GLY A 119 -1.03 3.08 -29.83
CA GLY A 119 0.07 2.64 -28.96
C GLY A 119 1.28 3.58 -28.89
N THR A 120 1.11 4.90 -28.98
CA THR A 120 2.21 5.86 -28.78
C THR A 120 1.77 6.90 -27.76
N GLY A 121 2.22 6.70 -26.52
CA GLY A 121 2.02 7.63 -25.42
C GLY A 121 2.67 8.98 -25.69
N TYR A 122 2.14 10.01 -25.05
CA TYR A 122 2.66 11.37 -25.07
C TYR A 122 3.98 11.39 -24.28
N ASN A 123 5.10 11.64 -24.96
CA ASN A 123 6.40 11.83 -24.31
C ASN A 123 6.43 13.26 -23.74
N GLU A 124 6.32 13.40 -22.42
CA GLU A 124 6.72 14.64 -21.77
C GLU A 124 8.18 14.55 -21.34
N ASP A 125 8.94 15.60 -21.66
CA ASP A 125 10.35 15.79 -21.34
C ASP A 125 10.67 15.41 -19.88
N ASP A 126 11.45 14.34 -19.73
CA ASP A 126 11.81 13.73 -18.47
C ASP A 126 13.20 14.19 -18.04
N THR A 127 13.27 15.10 -17.07
CA THR A 127 14.53 15.41 -16.34
C THR A 127 14.44 15.11 -14.85
N ASN A 128 13.43 14.35 -14.40
CA ASN A 128 13.25 14.05 -12.99
C ASN A 128 13.26 12.55 -12.72
N THR A 129 14.45 11.95 -12.84
CA THR A 129 15.03 10.72 -12.23
C THR A 129 14.19 9.46 -11.97
N VAL A 130 12.90 9.43 -12.26
CA VAL A 130 12.00 8.33 -11.91
C VAL A 130 11.29 7.86 -13.20
N GLY A 131 12.07 7.24 -14.08
CA GLY A 131 11.62 6.87 -15.43
C GLY A 131 10.51 5.80 -15.45
N THR A 132 9.92 5.60 -16.63
CA THR A 132 8.94 4.56 -16.92
C THR A 132 9.56 3.16 -16.71
N VAL A 133 8.94 2.34 -15.86
CA VAL A 133 9.43 0.98 -15.61
C VAL A 133 9.05 0.07 -16.76
N ASN A 134 10.05 -0.50 -17.43
CA ASN A 134 9.86 -1.62 -18.34
C ASN A 134 10.91 -2.74 -18.10
N PRO A 135 10.76 -3.50 -17.00
CA PRO A 135 11.12 -4.92 -17.02
C PRO A 135 9.94 -5.82 -16.63
N LYS A 136 9.94 -7.04 -17.16
CA LYS A 136 8.86 -8.03 -17.07
C LYS A 136 8.46 -8.46 -15.64
N CYS A 137 9.21 -8.07 -14.60
CA CYS A 137 8.95 -8.46 -13.22
C CYS A 137 9.30 -7.38 -12.19
N LEU A 138 8.92 -6.12 -12.45
CA LEU A 138 8.97 -5.06 -11.44
C LEU A 138 7.56 -4.60 -11.09
N SER A 139 7.34 -4.26 -9.82
CA SER A 139 6.11 -3.61 -9.35
C SER A 139 6.31 -2.11 -9.28
N ALA A 140 5.55 -1.36 -10.07
CA ALA A 140 5.63 0.10 -10.10
C ALA A 140 4.84 0.69 -8.94
N VAL A 141 5.48 1.54 -8.13
CA VAL A 141 4.86 2.25 -7.01
C VAL A 141 4.89 3.73 -7.32
N THR A 142 3.73 4.34 -7.54
CA THR A 142 3.60 5.76 -7.86
C THR A 142 2.88 6.48 -6.74
N VAL A 143 3.46 7.56 -6.23
CA VAL A 143 2.75 8.47 -5.33
C VAL A 143 2.08 9.57 -6.13
N PHE A 144 0.84 9.89 -5.81
CA PHE A 144 0.08 10.98 -6.40
C PHE A 144 -0.51 11.89 -5.33
N ALA A 145 -0.85 13.12 -5.71
CA ALA A 145 -1.48 14.10 -4.83
C ALA A 145 -2.79 14.64 -5.45
N LEU A 146 -3.75 14.98 -4.61
CA LEU A 146 -5.05 15.58 -4.97
C LEU A 146 -5.07 17.10 -4.78
N ASP A 147 -3.91 17.75 -4.82
CA ASP A 147 -3.82 19.21 -4.84
C ASP A 147 -3.77 19.73 -6.27
N TYR A 148 -4.93 19.83 -6.90
CA TYR A 148 -5.07 20.38 -8.26
C TYR A 148 -4.70 21.88 -8.34
N ASP A 149 -4.64 22.58 -7.20
CA ASP A 149 -4.23 23.98 -7.09
C ASP A 149 -2.74 24.14 -6.71
N ALA A 150 -1.98 23.04 -6.62
CA ALA A 150 -0.59 23.04 -6.13
C ALA A 150 0.33 24.02 -6.90
N ALA A 151 0.06 24.24 -8.18
CA ALA A 151 0.81 25.20 -9.01
C ALA A 151 0.72 26.64 -8.46
N ARG A 152 -0.37 27.01 -7.78
CA ARG A 152 -0.54 28.32 -7.16
C ARG A 152 0.01 28.41 -5.73
N ARG A 153 0.25 27.27 -5.06
CA ARG A 153 0.66 27.22 -3.64
C ARG A 153 2.14 26.96 -3.38
N ARG A 154 2.95 26.67 -4.41
CA ARG A 154 4.41 26.46 -4.28
C ARG A 154 5.18 27.61 -3.62
N GLN A 155 4.61 28.81 -3.56
CA GLN A 155 5.23 29.98 -2.94
C GLN A 155 4.99 30.08 -1.42
N CYS A 156 4.07 29.28 -0.86
CA CYS A 156 3.63 29.44 0.53
C CYS A 156 3.85 28.21 1.43
N PHE A 157 4.15 27.03 0.86
CA PHE A 157 4.33 25.80 1.63
C PHE A 157 5.53 24.99 1.12
N ASN A 158 6.33 24.46 2.06
CA ASN A 158 7.28 23.40 1.77
C ASN A 158 6.49 22.16 1.36
N LEU A 159 6.51 21.82 0.07
CA LEU A 159 5.96 20.54 -0.40
C LEU A 159 6.67 19.42 0.34
N ALA A 160 5.91 18.46 0.87
CA ALA A 160 6.48 17.30 1.54
C ALA A 160 7.42 16.58 0.55
N ASP A 161 8.64 16.29 0.99
CA ASP A 161 9.51 15.40 0.23
C ASP A 161 8.87 14.01 0.23
N VAL A 162 8.27 13.67 -0.90
CA VAL A 162 7.54 12.41 -1.08
C VAL A 162 8.47 11.22 -0.88
N THR A 163 9.78 11.36 -1.13
CA THR A 163 10.75 10.27 -0.91
C THR A 163 10.95 9.96 0.58
N ALA A 164 10.71 10.93 1.47
CA ALA A 164 10.85 10.74 2.92
C ALA A 164 9.81 9.78 3.51
N VAL A 165 8.64 9.67 2.87
CA VAL A 165 7.54 8.79 3.30
C VAL A 165 7.54 7.43 2.61
N ILE A 166 8.43 7.22 1.62
CA ILE A 166 8.58 5.93 0.96
C ILE A 166 9.31 4.95 1.89
N PRO A 167 8.77 3.74 2.12
CA PRO A 167 9.46 2.73 2.92
C PRO A 167 10.68 2.18 2.16
N VAL A 168 11.69 1.72 2.91
CA VAL A 168 12.94 1.14 2.36
C VAL A 168 12.69 -0.06 1.41
N LEU A 169 11.54 -0.73 1.57
CA LEU A 169 11.09 -1.80 0.68
C LEU A 169 10.90 -1.35 -0.78
N VAL A 170 10.67 -0.07 -1.02
CA VAL A 170 10.50 0.50 -2.37
C VAL A 170 11.82 1.11 -2.82
N HIS A 171 12.38 0.56 -3.88
CA HIS A 171 13.66 0.99 -4.43
C HIS A 171 13.50 2.17 -5.37
N ALA A 172 14.51 3.04 -5.47
CA ALA A 172 14.54 4.05 -6.54
C ALA A 172 14.76 3.38 -7.90
N ASN A 173 14.12 3.90 -8.95
CA ASN A 173 14.29 3.35 -10.30
C ASN A 173 15.76 3.43 -10.75
N GLY A 174 16.26 2.36 -11.38
CA GLY A 174 17.65 2.24 -11.82
C GLY A 174 18.66 1.89 -10.72
N THR A 175 18.23 1.61 -9.49
CA THR A 175 19.12 1.13 -8.42
C THR A 175 19.26 -0.39 -8.43
N ALA A 176 20.45 -0.89 -8.06
CA ALA A 176 20.74 -2.30 -7.91
C ALA A 176 21.67 -2.52 -6.69
N PRO A 177 21.55 -3.65 -5.97
CA PRO A 177 20.63 -4.76 -6.18
C PRO A 177 19.19 -4.46 -5.71
N LEU A 178 18.19 -4.99 -6.44
CA LEU A 178 16.79 -4.92 -6.06
C LEU A 178 16.41 -6.12 -5.18
N ILE A 179 15.63 -5.88 -4.14
CA ILE A 179 15.09 -6.92 -3.26
C ILE A 179 13.64 -7.17 -3.67
N GLY A 180 13.25 -8.44 -3.81
CA GLY A 180 11.86 -8.79 -4.14
C GLY A 180 10.85 -8.21 -3.14
N GLY A 181 9.64 -7.91 -3.61
CA GLY A 181 8.62 -7.22 -2.81
C GLY A 181 8.13 -7.99 -1.59
N LEU A 182 8.41 -9.29 -1.49
CA LEU A 182 8.18 -10.12 -0.30
C LEU A 182 9.41 -10.26 0.61
N GLY A 183 10.54 -9.66 0.23
CA GLY A 183 11.86 -9.81 0.85
C GLY A 183 12.76 -10.83 0.13
N ALA A 184 14.06 -10.80 0.45
CA ALA A 184 15.07 -11.65 -0.20
C ALA A 184 14.91 -13.16 0.10
N ASN A 185 14.37 -13.50 1.27
CA ASN A 185 14.23 -14.89 1.74
C ASN A 185 12.78 -15.39 1.72
N ALA A 186 11.90 -14.74 0.96
CA ALA A 186 10.49 -15.10 0.93
C ALA A 186 10.29 -16.48 0.29
N SER A 187 9.65 -17.40 1.01
CA SER A 187 9.16 -18.62 0.38
C SER A 187 7.98 -18.30 -0.54
N ILE A 188 8.06 -18.78 -1.77
CA ILE A 188 7.01 -18.74 -2.80
C ILE A 188 6.48 -20.15 -3.12
N SER A 189 6.94 -21.17 -2.41
CA SER A 189 6.47 -22.54 -2.61
C SER A 189 5.01 -22.68 -2.19
N GLY A 190 4.25 -23.43 -2.99
CA GLY A 190 2.84 -23.73 -2.75
C GLY A 190 2.59 -24.73 -1.61
N ASN A 191 3.65 -25.25 -1.00
CA ASN A 191 3.54 -26.07 0.19
C ASN A 191 3.35 -25.17 1.41
N ILE A 192 2.26 -25.42 2.16
CA ILE A 192 1.87 -24.69 3.36
C ILE A 192 2.97 -24.87 4.42
N SER A 193 3.97 -24.00 4.39
CA SER A 193 4.66 -23.59 5.59
C SER A 193 3.99 -22.31 6.07
N LEU A 194 3.75 -22.25 7.38
CA LEU A 194 3.10 -21.17 8.11
C LEU A 194 3.47 -19.77 7.58
N PRO A 195 2.57 -18.78 7.72
CA PRO A 195 2.78 -17.44 7.19
C PRO A 195 4.17 -16.93 7.57
N PRO A 196 4.95 -16.40 6.63
CA PRO A 196 6.22 -15.78 6.98
C PRO A 196 5.93 -14.70 8.00
N THR A 197 6.61 -14.78 9.13
CA THR A 197 6.65 -13.69 10.10
C THR A 197 7.06 -12.43 9.33
N ALA A 198 6.24 -11.38 9.41
CA ALA A 198 6.59 -10.09 8.83
C ALA A 198 8.02 -9.75 9.25
N VAL A 199 8.83 -9.25 8.31
CA VAL A 199 10.16 -8.74 8.64
C VAL A 199 9.96 -7.47 9.47
N VAL A 200 9.82 -7.65 10.78
CA VAL A 200 9.98 -6.59 11.76
C VAL A 200 11.48 -6.50 11.99
N THR A 201 12.16 -5.59 11.29
CA THR A 201 13.44 -5.12 11.80
C THR A 201 13.13 -4.39 13.10
N SER A 202 13.47 -5.01 14.21
CA SER A 202 13.37 -4.40 15.53
C SER A 202 14.10 -3.05 15.54
N PRO A 203 13.48 -1.97 16.06
CA PRO A 203 14.21 -0.74 16.33
C PRO A 203 15.30 -1.01 17.38
N PRO A 204 16.44 -0.28 17.35
CA PRO A 204 17.49 -0.43 18.35
C PRO A 204 16.92 -0.22 19.75
N SER A 205 17.22 -1.15 20.66
CA SER A 205 16.74 -1.16 22.03
C SER A 205 17.19 0.10 22.77
N VAL A 206 16.29 1.05 22.97
CA VAL A 206 16.41 2.02 24.05
C VAL A 206 15.78 1.37 25.28
N GLN A 207 16.61 1.07 26.28
CA GLN A 207 16.15 0.62 27.59
C GLN A 207 15.38 1.76 28.27
N THR A 208 14.05 1.72 28.20
CA THR A 208 13.20 2.48 29.12
C THR A 208 12.77 1.54 30.23
N THR A 209 13.32 1.77 31.43
CA THR A 209 12.90 1.10 32.66
C THR A 209 11.43 1.40 32.94
N VAL A 210 10.57 0.38 32.80
CA VAL A 210 9.18 0.42 33.25
C VAL A 210 9.15 -0.11 34.69
N THR A 211 8.99 0.78 35.66
CA THR A 211 8.60 0.40 37.03
C THR A 211 7.14 -0.06 37.03
N SER A 212 6.95 -1.36 37.19
CA SER A 212 5.65 -2.00 37.40
C SER A 212 5.09 -1.62 38.78
N ILE A 213 3.88 -1.04 38.81
CA ILE A 213 3.06 -1.00 40.03
C ILE A 213 2.04 -2.11 39.89
N ALA A 214 2.33 -3.24 40.53
CA ALA A 214 1.40 -4.34 40.67
C ALA A 214 0.64 -4.22 42.01
N THR A 215 -0.66 -4.52 41.94
CA THR A 215 -1.53 -5.06 43.00
C THR A 215 -1.82 -4.20 44.23
N LEU A 216 -3.09 -3.78 44.36
CA LEU A 216 -3.84 -3.84 45.63
C LEU A 216 -5.34 -3.99 45.33
N VAL A 217 -5.80 -5.24 45.29
CA VAL A 217 -7.20 -5.60 45.52
C VAL A 217 -7.19 -6.62 46.65
N GLN A 218 -7.55 -6.21 47.86
CA GLN A 218 -8.08 -7.15 48.85
C GLN A 218 -8.97 -6.42 49.87
N TRP A 219 -10.10 -7.05 50.14
CA TRP A 219 -11.23 -6.56 50.92
C TRP A 219 -10.99 -6.67 52.44
N SER A 220 -11.61 -5.80 53.24
CA SER A 220 -12.07 -6.18 54.59
C SER A 220 -13.34 -5.43 54.99
N VAL A 221 -14.26 -6.20 55.55
CA VAL A 221 -15.65 -5.88 55.94
C VAL A 221 -15.68 -5.25 57.35
N SER A 222 -16.73 -4.48 57.63
CA SER A 222 -17.40 -4.24 58.93
C SER A 222 -17.30 -2.84 59.58
N SER A 223 -18.45 -2.15 59.50
CA SER A 223 -19.19 -1.52 60.60
C SER A 223 -18.67 -0.22 61.23
N LEU A 224 -19.36 0.89 60.95
CA LEU A 224 -20.04 1.65 62.01
C LEU A 224 -21.25 2.42 61.49
N VAL A 225 -22.30 2.36 62.32
CA VAL A 225 -23.67 2.86 62.18
C VAL A 225 -23.75 4.37 62.47
N LEU A 226 -24.93 4.96 62.18
CA LEU A 226 -25.50 6.25 62.67
C LEU A 226 -25.22 7.47 61.74
N GLY A 227 -26.16 8.27 61.22
CA GLY A 227 -27.61 8.48 61.35
C GLY A 227 -27.97 9.67 60.42
N LEU A 228 -29.06 9.62 59.65
CA LEU A 228 -30.38 10.23 59.92
C LEU A 228 -30.59 11.54 59.12
N VAL A 229 -31.30 11.50 57.96
CA VAL A 229 -32.65 12.08 57.66
C VAL A 229 -32.69 13.63 57.76
N VAL A 230 -32.94 14.39 56.69
CA VAL A 230 -34.21 14.97 56.16
C VAL A 230 -33.78 15.74 54.88
N GLY A 231 -34.44 15.81 53.71
CA GLY A 231 -35.84 15.74 53.32
C GLY A 231 -36.14 16.96 52.43
N VAL A 232 -36.51 16.71 51.18
CA VAL A 232 -37.06 17.68 50.21
C VAL A 232 -38.43 18.16 50.72
N ILE A 233 -38.79 19.45 50.50
CA ILE A 233 -40.12 19.95 50.01
C ILE A 233 -40.21 21.49 50.15
N MET A 234 -40.46 22.13 49.00
CA MET A 234 -41.30 23.31 48.68
C MET A 234 -41.53 24.43 49.71
N SER A 235 -41.25 25.66 49.28
CA SER A 235 -42.14 26.82 49.32
C SER A 235 -41.77 27.77 48.18
#